data_AF-A0A968J389-F1
#
_entry.id   AF-A0A968J389-F1
#
_cell.length_a   1.000
_cell.length_b   1.000
_cell.length_c   1.000
_cell.angle_alpha   90.00
_cell.angle_beta   90.00
_cell.angle_gamma   90.00
#
_symmetry.space_group_name_H-M   'P 1'
#
loop_
_entity.id
_entity.type
_entity.pdbx_description
1 polymer ?
#
loop_
_entity_poly.entity_id
_entity_poly.type
_entity_poly.pdbx_seq_one_letter_code
_entity_poly.pdbx_strand_id
1 'polypeptide(L)'
;MEPTSRTQEPYPWWAGNARFLQLSNTFIVAHVAQAALIMFWAGATTLFELAVYSPEQPMYTQGLILLPHLAAEGWSPIVDGSLVKTFPLFSIGVIHVVAAGVLAAGAYFHWNRLPQGLDQASGRAEKFHFEWDDPARLGLILGHHLLILGGGALLLVFKAMVVGGLYDPHTGIVRTVTSPTLDLATIWDYRTHLFDVDNLEDLVGGHIYVAGILILGGTWHILVRPFSWVQRSFQFNADGILSYSLFGIALAGFAASYFCGFNSLAYPEAFYGPTLQLKSAFTPYFVDPHPTMAVGYTSRTWLANAHFYLAFFFLQGSLWHFWRSLGFQGSSLIRNWQQALVETSENPALAYQRVESVQPTPQLQVQYEMPMFDQGPMLGWAGASAELMYERAGGQEQRFSAMQNSLSSVLYQTRFQAVVDIFYQASEQGNREQNELDRRGGLEDLYDPTRPSARRPNHPQPIAESSSQLSYGLG
;
A
#
# COMPACT_ATOMS: atom_id res chain seq x y z
N MET A 1 20.56 -34.69 -2.13
CA MET A 1 19.21 -35.14 -2.54
C MET A 1 19.37 -36.34 -3.45
N GLU A 2 18.50 -37.34 -3.36
CA GLU A 2 18.41 -38.40 -4.37
C GLU A 2 18.00 -37.82 -5.73
N PRO A 3 18.43 -38.41 -6.85
CA PRO A 3 18.05 -37.96 -8.19
C PRO A 3 16.62 -38.42 -8.51
N THR A 4 15.63 -37.57 -8.18
CA THR A 4 14.25 -37.79 -8.61
C THR A 4 14.14 -37.75 -10.15
N SER A 5 13.24 -38.58 -10.68
CA SER A 5 13.14 -38.87 -12.12
C SER A 5 12.82 -37.62 -12.97
N ARG A 6 13.44 -37.53 -14.15
CA ARG A 6 13.32 -36.42 -15.12
C ARG A 6 11.94 -36.31 -15.82
N THR A 7 10.86 -36.78 -15.21
CA THR A 7 9.56 -37.00 -15.88
C THR A 7 8.34 -36.39 -15.18
N GLN A 8 8.52 -35.68 -14.06
CA GLN A 8 7.50 -34.77 -13.52
C GLN A 8 7.99 -33.33 -13.61
N GLU A 9 7.23 -32.45 -14.27
CA GLU A 9 7.43 -31.01 -14.13
C GLU A 9 7.13 -30.64 -12.66
N PRO A 10 8.08 -30.06 -11.90
CA PRO A 10 7.91 -29.85 -10.46
C PRO A 10 6.87 -28.77 -10.11
N TYR A 11 6.38 -28.02 -11.11
CA TYR A 11 5.37 -26.97 -10.95
C TYR A 11 4.23 -27.16 -11.96
N PRO A 12 2.95 -27.16 -11.52
CA PRO A 12 1.80 -27.16 -12.42
C PRO A 12 1.71 -25.86 -13.24
N TRP A 13 0.87 -25.85 -14.28
CA TRP A 13 0.77 -24.73 -15.23
C TRP A 13 0.44 -23.38 -14.58
N TRP A 14 -0.38 -23.35 -13.53
CA TRP A 14 -0.72 -22.14 -12.78
C TRP A 14 0.46 -21.57 -11.96
N ALA A 15 1.51 -22.37 -11.74
CA ALA A 15 2.80 -21.96 -11.20
C ALA A 15 3.91 -21.95 -12.27
N GLY A 16 3.54 -21.83 -13.56
CA GLY A 16 4.44 -22.02 -14.70
C GLY A 16 5.72 -21.18 -14.64
N ASN A 17 5.66 -19.96 -14.13
CA ASN A 17 6.83 -19.08 -14.03
C ASN A 17 7.89 -19.58 -13.01
N ALA A 18 7.51 -20.42 -12.05
CA ALA A 18 8.48 -21.05 -11.14
C ALA A 18 9.41 -22.07 -11.83
N ARG A 19 9.06 -22.52 -13.05
CA ARG A 19 9.87 -23.46 -13.84
C ARG A 19 11.20 -22.88 -14.32
N PHE A 20 11.30 -21.55 -14.43
CA PHE A 20 12.51 -20.87 -14.91
C PHE A 20 13.35 -20.21 -13.81
N LEU A 21 13.12 -20.53 -12.53
CA LEU A 21 13.87 -19.96 -11.40
C LEU A 21 15.40 -20.15 -11.53
N GLN A 22 15.86 -21.28 -12.08
CA GLN A 22 17.29 -21.55 -12.30
C GLN A 22 17.77 -21.22 -13.74
N LEU A 23 16.91 -20.63 -14.57
CA LEU A 23 17.20 -20.31 -15.98
C LEU A 23 17.48 -18.82 -16.10
N SER A 24 18.70 -18.41 -15.73
CA SER A 24 19.14 -17.01 -15.64
C SER A 24 18.83 -16.15 -16.88
N ASN A 25 18.97 -16.66 -18.10
CA ASN A 25 18.58 -15.90 -19.31
C ASN A 25 17.06 -15.78 -19.44
N THR A 26 16.32 -16.88 -19.25
CA THR A 26 14.85 -16.88 -19.28
C THR A 26 14.27 -15.93 -18.24
N PHE A 27 14.87 -15.88 -17.04
CA PHE A 27 14.52 -14.94 -15.99
C PHE A 27 14.71 -13.48 -16.45
N ILE A 28 15.85 -13.16 -17.05
CA ILE A 28 16.11 -11.82 -17.62
C ILE A 28 15.11 -11.49 -18.73
N VAL A 29 14.86 -12.41 -19.67
CA VAL A 29 13.87 -12.26 -20.75
C VAL A 29 12.48 -11.91 -20.20
N ALA A 30 12.03 -12.61 -19.16
CA ALA A 30 10.73 -12.35 -18.54
C ALA A 30 10.64 -10.94 -17.92
N HIS A 31 11.71 -10.47 -17.27
CA HIS A 31 11.76 -9.12 -16.68
C HIS A 31 11.86 -8.01 -17.74
N VAL A 32 12.62 -8.22 -18.82
CA VAL A 32 12.69 -7.27 -19.93
C VAL A 32 11.35 -7.21 -20.69
N ALA A 33 10.65 -8.34 -20.84
CA ALA A 33 9.30 -8.36 -21.40
C ALA A 33 8.29 -7.62 -20.50
N GLN A 34 8.37 -7.79 -19.18
CA GLN A 34 7.54 -7.01 -18.25
C GLN A 34 7.85 -5.51 -18.31
N ALA A 35 9.13 -5.12 -18.43
CA ALA A 35 9.52 -3.73 -18.63
C ALA A 35 8.98 -3.16 -19.96
N ALA A 36 8.97 -3.96 -21.02
CA ALA A 36 8.34 -3.59 -22.29
C ALA A 36 6.83 -3.34 -22.14
N LEU A 37 6.11 -4.17 -21.37
CA LEU A 37 4.68 -3.97 -21.08
C LEU A 37 4.42 -2.68 -20.29
N ILE A 38 5.27 -2.37 -19.29
CA ILE A 38 5.17 -1.12 -18.51
C ILE A 38 5.40 0.11 -19.41
N MET A 39 6.45 0.09 -20.24
CA MET A 39 6.73 1.17 -21.20
C MET A 39 5.61 1.31 -22.24
N PHE A 40 5.06 0.20 -22.73
CA PHE A 40 3.95 0.23 -23.68
C PHE A 40 2.69 0.82 -23.04
N TRP A 41 2.35 0.40 -21.81
CA TRP A 41 1.22 0.94 -21.07
C TRP A 41 1.36 2.44 -20.83
N ALA A 42 2.53 2.91 -20.38
CA ALA A 42 2.78 4.33 -20.14
C ALA A 42 2.60 5.14 -21.44
N GLY A 43 3.19 4.68 -22.54
CA GLY A 43 3.09 5.35 -23.84
C GLY A 43 1.68 5.34 -24.43
N ALA A 44 1.06 4.17 -24.52
CA ALA A 44 -0.28 3.99 -25.08
C ALA A 44 -1.35 4.72 -24.25
N THR A 45 -1.25 4.69 -22.91
CA THR A 45 -2.20 5.38 -22.02
C THR A 45 -2.02 6.89 -22.10
N THR A 46 -0.79 7.42 -22.19
CA THR A 46 -0.54 8.85 -22.41
C THR A 46 -1.16 9.33 -23.73
N LEU A 47 -1.03 8.55 -24.81
CA LEU A 47 -1.60 8.87 -26.12
C LEU A 47 -3.13 8.75 -26.13
N PHE A 48 -3.69 7.76 -25.41
CA PHE A 48 -5.13 7.62 -25.23
C PHE A 48 -5.72 8.79 -24.42
N GLU A 49 -5.10 9.15 -23.30
CA GLU A 49 -5.50 10.30 -22.48
C GLU A 49 -5.47 11.61 -23.29
N LEU A 50 -4.44 11.83 -24.10
CA LEU A 50 -4.38 13.00 -25.00
C LEU A 50 -5.47 13.00 -26.08
N ALA A 51 -5.96 11.84 -26.51
CA ALA A 51 -7.03 11.73 -27.50
C ALA A 51 -8.43 12.01 -26.92
N VAL A 52 -8.60 11.90 -25.59
CA VAL A 52 -9.87 12.16 -24.88
C VAL A 52 -9.85 13.44 -24.03
N TYR A 53 -8.69 14.08 -23.87
CA TYR A 53 -8.53 15.30 -23.08
C TYR A 53 -9.30 16.49 -23.66
N SER A 54 -10.09 17.15 -22.81
CA SER A 54 -10.80 18.40 -23.04
C SER A 54 -10.24 19.49 -22.12
N PRO A 55 -9.70 20.61 -22.65
CA PRO A 55 -9.27 21.74 -21.83
C PRO A 55 -10.42 22.56 -21.24
N GLU A 56 -11.66 22.31 -21.67
CA GLU A 56 -12.88 22.96 -21.16
C GLU A 56 -13.38 22.37 -19.82
N GLN A 57 -12.76 21.29 -19.33
CA GLN A 57 -13.10 20.63 -18.07
C GLN A 57 -11.84 20.50 -17.18
N PRO A 58 -11.97 20.48 -15.85
CA PRO A 58 -10.84 20.19 -14.96
C PRO A 58 -10.22 18.83 -15.28
N MET A 59 -8.90 18.70 -15.15
CA MET A 59 -8.19 17.48 -15.55
C MET A 59 -8.63 16.26 -14.71
N TYR A 60 -8.93 16.49 -13.43
CA TYR A 60 -9.30 15.45 -12.47
C TYR A 60 -10.70 14.85 -12.65
N THR A 61 -11.58 15.48 -13.44
CA THR A 61 -12.94 14.96 -13.70
C THR A 61 -13.02 14.04 -14.92
N GLN A 62 -11.94 13.96 -15.69
CA GLN A 62 -11.90 13.27 -16.99
C GLN A 62 -11.34 11.83 -16.92
N GLY A 63 -11.00 11.34 -15.71
CA GLY A 63 -10.42 10.01 -15.53
C GLY A 63 -8.95 9.88 -15.96
N LEU A 64 -8.24 11.01 -16.07
CA LEU A 64 -6.86 11.11 -16.53
C LEU A 64 -5.89 10.78 -15.37
N ILE A 65 -4.90 9.92 -15.60
CA ILE A 65 -3.92 9.53 -14.57
C ILE A 65 -2.48 9.82 -14.98
N LEU A 66 -2.15 9.93 -16.27
CA LEU A 66 -0.78 10.21 -16.74
C LEU A 66 -0.57 11.69 -17.11
N LEU A 67 -1.55 12.36 -17.73
CA LEU A 67 -1.42 13.80 -18.02
C LEU A 67 -1.24 14.65 -16.76
N PRO A 68 -1.91 14.38 -15.61
CA PRO A 68 -1.63 15.06 -14.34
C PRO A 68 -0.17 14.95 -13.88
N HIS A 69 0.49 13.81 -14.08
CA HIS A 69 1.90 13.63 -13.70
C HIS A 69 2.81 14.46 -14.61
N LEU A 70 2.57 14.43 -15.93
CA LEU A 70 3.34 15.24 -16.89
C LEU A 70 3.10 16.75 -16.73
N ALA A 71 1.91 17.15 -16.24
CA ALA A 71 1.60 18.52 -15.87
C ALA A 71 2.36 18.96 -14.61
N ALA A 72 2.39 18.13 -13.55
CA ALA A 72 3.15 18.39 -12.34
C ALA A 72 4.67 18.50 -12.60
N GLU A 73 5.21 17.63 -13.47
CA GLU A 73 6.60 17.72 -13.95
C GLU A 73 6.89 18.95 -14.83
N GLY A 74 5.88 19.73 -15.22
CA GLY A 74 6.03 20.94 -16.01
C GLY A 74 6.44 20.69 -17.47
N TRP A 75 5.90 19.66 -18.13
CA TRP A 75 6.12 19.40 -19.56
C TRP A 75 5.21 20.21 -20.49
N SER A 76 4.13 20.79 -19.98
CA SER A 76 3.32 21.81 -20.64
C SER A 76 3.25 23.05 -19.75
N PRO A 77 3.26 24.27 -20.32
CA PRO A 77 2.71 25.44 -19.63
C PRO A 77 1.25 25.20 -19.26
N ILE A 78 0.83 25.77 -18.14
CA ILE A 78 -0.51 25.65 -17.57
C ILE A 78 -1.12 27.05 -17.52
N VAL A 79 -2.39 27.17 -17.93
CA VAL A 79 -3.21 28.37 -17.77
C VAL A 79 -4.58 27.92 -17.28
N ASP A 80 -5.05 28.50 -16.18
CA ASP A 80 -6.34 28.18 -15.54
C ASP A 80 -6.55 26.68 -15.26
N GLY A 81 -5.46 25.95 -14.96
CA GLY A 81 -5.46 24.50 -14.71
C GLY A 81 -5.38 23.60 -15.95
N SER A 82 -5.42 24.18 -17.17
CA SER A 82 -5.44 23.44 -18.44
C SER A 82 -4.09 23.47 -19.19
N LEU A 83 -3.85 22.43 -20.00
CA LEU A 83 -2.63 22.20 -20.76
C LEU A 83 -2.58 23.09 -22.02
N VAL A 84 -1.64 24.02 -22.09
CA VAL A 84 -1.50 24.92 -23.25
C VAL A 84 -0.77 24.25 -24.44
N LYS A 85 0.18 23.33 -24.17
CA LYS A 85 1.00 22.68 -25.22
C LYS A 85 1.08 21.17 -24.99
N THR A 86 0.27 20.42 -25.75
CA THR A 86 0.20 18.95 -25.65
C THR A 86 1.28 18.20 -26.45
N PHE A 87 1.97 18.85 -27.41
CA PHE A 87 2.98 18.18 -28.24
C PHE A 87 4.16 17.55 -27.47
N PRO A 88 4.70 18.13 -26.39
CA PRO A 88 5.71 17.47 -25.56
C PRO A 88 5.16 16.18 -24.92
N LEU A 89 3.92 16.20 -24.42
CA LEU A 89 3.27 15.03 -23.81
C LEU A 89 3.00 13.94 -24.87
N PHE A 90 2.60 14.31 -26.08
CA PHE A 90 2.50 13.40 -27.23
C PHE A 90 3.86 12.77 -27.55
N SER A 91 4.93 13.57 -27.56
CA SER A 91 6.29 13.11 -27.83
C SER A 91 6.76 12.11 -26.76
N ILE A 92 6.48 12.38 -25.48
CA ILE A 92 6.74 11.46 -24.36
C ILE A 92 5.97 10.15 -24.56
N GLY A 93 4.69 10.19 -24.92
CA GLY A 93 3.88 9.01 -25.22
C GLY A 93 4.48 8.16 -26.35
N VAL A 94 4.86 8.77 -27.48
CA VAL A 94 5.50 8.10 -28.60
C VAL A 94 6.87 7.50 -28.23
N ILE A 95 7.71 8.24 -27.48
CA ILE A 95 9.01 7.74 -27.00
C ILE A 95 8.83 6.47 -26.17
N HIS A 96 7.83 6.42 -25.28
CA HIS A 96 7.54 5.24 -24.47
C HIS A 96 7.09 4.04 -25.31
N VAL A 97 6.22 4.24 -26.32
CA VAL A 97 5.79 3.16 -27.25
C VAL A 97 6.98 2.63 -28.07
N VAL A 98 7.85 3.52 -28.58
CA VAL A 98 9.04 3.11 -29.35
C VAL A 98 10.05 2.35 -28.45
N ALA A 99 10.29 2.85 -27.23
CA ALA A 99 11.15 2.18 -26.26
C ALA A 99 10.62 0.79 -25.86
N ALA A 100 9.30 0.64 -25.71
CA ALA A 100 8.66 -0.65 -25.49
C ALA A 100 8.92 -1.64 -26.63
N GLY A 101 8.85 -1.19 -27.89
CA GLY A 101 9.20 -2.00 -29.05
C GLY A 101 10.66 -2.47 -29.03
N VAL A 102 11.60 -1.61 -28.63
CA VAL A 102 13.03 -1.96 -28.47
C VAL A 102 13.23 -2.99 -27.35
N LEU A 103 12.57 -2.82 -26.20
CA LEU A 103 12.64 -3.78 -25.08
C LEU A 103 12.04 -5.14 -25.46
N ALA A 104 10.89 -5.15 -26.12
CA ALA A 104 10.25 -6.39 -26.61
C ALA A 104 11.13 -7.12 -27.64
N ALA A 105 11.74 -6.38 -28.58
CA ALA A 105 12.70 -6.94 -29.53
C ALA A 105 13.96 -7.47 -28.82
N GLY A 106 14.43 -6.80 -27.77
CA GLY A 106 15.51 -7.28 -26.90
C GLY A 106 15.18 -8.58 -26.19
N ALA A 107 14.01 -8.67 -25.54
CA ALA A 107 13.53 -9.90 -24.92
C ALA A 107 13.43 -11.06 -25.93
N TYR A 108 12.85 -10.81 -27.12
CA TYR A 108 12.77 -11.79 -28.20
C TYR A 108 14.15 -12.22 -28.71
N PHE A 109 15.10 -11.29 -28.86
CA PHE A 109 16.48 -11.60 -29.24
C PHE A 109 17.15 -12.50 -28.19
N HIS A 110 17.09 -12.14 -26.91
CA HIS A 110 17.68 -12.91 -25.82
C HIS A 110 17.08 -14.32 -25.70
N TRP A 111 15.76 -14.46 -25.92
CA TRP A 111 15.08 -15.75 -25.93
C TRP A 111 15.56 -16.68 -27.06
N ASN A 112 15.78 -16.14 -28.27
CA ASN A 112 16.10 -16.95 -29.45
C ASN A 112 17.61 -17.14 -29.71
N ARG A 113 18.48 -16.27 -29.15
CA ARG A 113 19.92 -16.24 -29.47
C ARG A 113 20.84 -16.67 -28.33
N LEU A 114 20.34 -16.77 -27.10
CA LEU A 114 21.11 -17.22 -25.94
C LEU A 114 20.48 -18.48 -25.33
N PRO A 115 21.27 -19.38 -24.72
CA PRO A 115 20.75 -20.52 -23.97
C PRO A 115 19.89 -20.03 -22.79
N GLN A 116 19.02 -20.90 -22.27
CA GLN A 116 18.11 -20.57 -21.15
C GLN A 116 18.85 -20.29 -19.83
N GLY A 117 19.97 -20.97 -19.60
CA GLY A 117 20.94 -20.65 -18.55
C GLY A 117 22.17 -19.97 -19.15
N LEU A 118 22.60 -18.84 -18.57
CA LEU A 118 23.78 -18.10 -19.04
C LEU A 118 25.11 -18.78 -18.70
N ASP A 119 25.12 -19.74 -17.78
CA ASP A 119 26.21 -20.70 -17.53
C ASP A 119 26.65 -21.46 -18.79
N GLN A 120 25.74 -21.66 -19.75
CA GLN A 120 26.00 -22.30 -21.04
C GLN A 120 26.30 -21.30 -22.16
N ALA A 121 26.24 -19.99 -21.89
CA ALA A 121 26.52 -18.96 -22.88
C ALA A 121 28.03 -18.75 -23.04
N SER A 122 28.46 -18.20 -24.19
CA SER A 122 29.88 -17.92 -24.45
C SER A 122 30.23 -16.44 -24.32
N GLY A 123 31.49 -16.16 -23.99
CA GLY A 123 32.08 -14.83 -24.06
C GLY A 123 31.60 -13.87 -22.96
N ARG A 124 30.90 -12.80 -23.33
CA ARG A 124 30.45 -11.79 -22.36
C ARG A 124 29.14 -12.17 -21.66
N ALA A 125 28.29 -12.98 -22.28
CA ALA A 125 26.97 -13.32 -21.75
C ALA A 125 27.06 -14.19 -20.48
N GLU A 126 28.02 -15.12 -20.44
CA GLU A 126 28.38 -15.95 -19.27
C GLU A 126 28.60 -15.09 -18.01
N LYS A 127 29.21 -13.90 -18.16
CA LYS A 127 29.47 -12.98 -17.05
C LYS A 127 28.21 -12.40 -16.41
N PHE A 128 27.02 -12.58 -16.99
CA PHE A 128 25.73 -12.18 -16.44
C PHE A 128 24.95 -13.34 -15.82
N HIS A 129 25.51 -14.57 -15.81
CA HIS A 129 24.99 -15.65 -15.00
C HIS A 129 25.02 -15.29 -13.50
N PHE A 130 24.03 -15.79 -12.77
CA PHE A 130 23.90 -15.67 -11.33
C PHE A 130 23.14 -16.88 -10.78
N GLU A 131 23.47 -17.24 -9.54
CA GLU A 131 22.76 -18.22 -8.73
C GLU A 131 22.20 -17.52 -7.48
N TRP A 132 21.13 -18.06 -6.89
CA TRP A 132 20.41 -17.41 -5.79
C TRP A 132 21.16 -17.46 -4.44
N ASP A 133 22.15 -18.34 -4.35
CA ASP A 133 23.04 -18.58 -3.21
C ASP A 133 24.45 -18.00 -3.40
N ASP A 134 24.64 -17.09 -4.37
CA ASP A 134 25.82 -16.19 -4.43
C ASP A 134 25.47 -14.75 -3.97
N PRO A 135 25.56 -14.46 -2.65
CA PRO A 135 25.39 -13.11 -2.10
C PRO A 135 26.29 -12.03 -2.72
N ALA A 136 27.48 -12.40 -3.22
CA ALA A 136 28.41 -11.43 -3.81
C ALA A 136 27.96 -11.03 -5.22
N ARG A 137 27.49 -12.00 -6.03
CA ARG A 137 26.89 -11.74 -7.34
C ARG A 137 25.61 -10.95 -7.24
N LEU A 138 24.75 -11.29 -6.27
CA LEU A 138 23.50 -10.57 -6.02
C LEU A 138 23.75 -9.15 -5.51
N GLY A 139 24.74 -8.94 -4.63
CA GLY A 139 25.18 -7.61 -4.19
C GLY A 139 25.68 -6.75 -5.35
N LEU A 140 26.48 -7.33 -6.26
CA LEU A 140 26.95 -6.65 -7.47
C LEU A 140 25.77 -6.21 -8.36
N ILE A 141 24.77 -7.07 -8.55
CA ILE A 141 23.56 -6.77 -9.34
C ILE A 141 22.75 -5.65 -8.66
N LEU A 142 22.50 -5.76 -7.36
CA LEU A 142 21.80 -4.74 -6.57
C LEU A 142 22.49 -3.37 -6.68
N GLY A 143 23.81 -3.33 -6.52
CA GLY A 143 24.57 -2.08 -6.55
C GLY A 143 24.45 -1.33 -7.89
N HIS A 144 24.45 -2.04 -9.02
CA HIS A 144 24.20 -1.42 -10.33
C HIS A 144 22.78 -0.85 -10.46
N HIS A 145 21.76 -1.52 -9.93
CA HIS A 145 20.40 -0.99 -9.92
C HIS A 145 20.27 0.26 -9.04
N LEU A 146 20.92 0.29 -7.88
CA LEU A 146 20.98 1.48 -7.02
C LEU A 146 21.64 2.68 -7.73
N LEU A 147 22.72 2.46 -8.50
CA LEU A 147 23.32 3.51 -9.33
C LEU A 147 22.34 4.06 -10.38
N ILE A 148 21.56 3.18 -11.02
CA ILE A 148 20.55 3.58 -12.02
C ILE A 148 19.42 4.38 -11.36
N LEU A 149 18.93 3.95 -10.19
CA LEU A 149 17.90 4.67 -9.43
C LEU A 149 18.40 6.04 -8.94
N GLY A 150 19.65 6.12 -8.48
CA GLY A 150 20.29 7.39 -8.10
C GLY A 150 20.43 8.34 -9.30
N GLY A 151 20.78 7.82 -10.48
CA GLY A 151 20.74 8.56 -11.73
C GLY A 151 19.32 9.06 -12.09
N GLY A 152 18.29 8.23 -11.86
CA GLY A 152 16.89 8.62 -12.03
C GLY A 152 16.47 9.79 -11.12
N ALA A 153 16.86 9.77 -9.84
CA ALA A 153 16.63 10.89 -8.92
C ALA A 153 17.34 12.18 -9.40
N LEU A 154 18.56 12.08 -9.93
CA LEU A 154 19.26 13.24 -10.53
C LEU A 154 18.58 13.77 -11.79
N LEU A 155 17.87 12.95 -12.57
CA LEU A 155 17.11 13.43 -13.73
C LEU A 155 15.93 14.33 -13.31
N LEU A 156 15.26 14.04 -12.18
CA LEU A 156 14.24 14.94 -11.64
C LEU A 156 14.86 16.26 -11.14
N VAL A 157 15.99 16.20 -10.43
CA VAL A 157 16.74 17.40 -10.01
C VAL A 157 17.15 18.25 -11.23
N PHE A 158 17.65 17.62 -12.29
CA PHE A 158 18.01 18.28 -13.54
C PHE A 158 16.79 18.88 -14.26
N LYS A 159 15.62 18.21 -14.25
CA LYS A 159 14.35 18.75 -14.74
C LYS A 159 13.95 20.02 -13.97
N ALA A 160 13.99 19.96 -12.64
CA ALA A 160 13.57 21.04 -11.76
C ALA A 160 14.51 22.27 -11.78
N MET A 161 15.81 22.05 -11.89
CA MET A 161 16.83 23.12 -11.80
C MET A 161 17.31 23.65 -13.16
N VAL A 162 17.22 22.85 -14.24
CA VAL A 162 17.82 23.20 -15.54
C VAL A 162 16.82 23.12 -16.69
N VAL A 163 15.95 22.11 -16.75
CA VAL A 163 15.04 21.88 -17.89
C VAL A 163 13.61 22.36 -17.60
N GLY A 164 13.47 23.67 -17.54
CA GLY A 164 12.17 24.35 -17.50
C GLY A 164 11.48 24.38 -16.13
N GLY A 165 11.88 23.53 -15.17
CA GLY A 165 11.31 23.55 -13.81
C GLY A 165 10.20 22.55 -13.56
N LEU A 166 9.49 22.73 -12.45
CA LEU A 166 8.31 21.95 -12.02
C LEU A 166 7.12 22.90 -11.84
N TYR A 167 5.89 22.36 -11.84
CA TYR A 167 4.71 23.14 -11.49
C TYR A 167 4.69 23.45 -9.98
N ASP A 168 4.50 24.72 -9.62
CA ASP A 168 4.30 25.15 -8.23
C ASP A 168 2.83 25.55 -7.99
N PRO A 169 2.06 24.77 -7.21
CA PRO A 169 0.66 25.05 -6.89
C PRO A 169 0.41 26.38 -6.17
N HIS A 170 1.37 26.91 -5.41
CA HIS A 170 1.23 28.19 -4.71
C HIS A 170 1.24 29.38 -5.66
N THR A 171 1.91 29.23 -6.80
CA THR A 171 2.04 30.27 -7.83
C THR A 171 1.20 30.02 -9.08
N GLY A 172 0.69 28.79 -9.25
CA GLY A 172 -0.10 28.37 -10.42
C GLY A 172 0.70 28.23 -11.71
N ILE A 173 2.04 28.30 -11.65
CA ILE A 173 2.92 28.29 -12.83
C ILE A 173 4.05 27.26 -12.71
N VAL A 174 4.62 26.89 -13.85
CA VAL A 174 5.87 26.12 -13.91
C VAL A 174 7.05 27.06 -13.63
N ARG A 175 7.87 26.75 -12.62
CA ARG A 175 9.05 27.54 -12.25
C ARG A 175 10.30 26.67 -12.04
N THR A 176 11.45 27.24 -12.36
CA THR A 176 12.76 26.63 -12.07
C THR A 176 13.08 26.77 -10.58
N VAL A 177 13.54 25.68 -9.96
CA VAL A 177 14.03 25.67 -8.58
C VAL A 177 15.51 26.05 -8.60
N THR A 178 15.85 27.24 -8.12
CA THR A 178 17.22 27.78 -8.18
C THR A 178 18.02 27.52 -6.92
N SER A 179 17.34 27.35 -5.77
CA SER A 179 17.95 27.27 -4.44
C SER A 179 17.35 26.09 -3.65
N PRO A 180 17.56 24.83 -4.06
CA PRO A 180 17.03 23.67 -3.36
C PRO A 180 17.60 23.57 -1.94
N THR A 181 16.82 23.02 -1.01
CA THR A 181 17.24 22.90 0.38
C THR A 181 18.34 21.86 0.54
N LEU A 182 19.55 22.33 0.84
CA LEU A 182 20.70 21.49 1.13
C LEU A 182 20.99 21.37 2.63
N ASP A 183 20.24 22.05 3.50
CA ASP A 183 20.40 21.86 4.94
C ASP A 183 19.94 20.47 5.37
N LEU A 184 20.84 19.74 6.02
CA LEU A 184 20.56 18.38 6.47
C LEU A 184 19.57 18.36 7.64
N ALA A 185 19.53 19.39 8.50
CA ALA A 185 18.62 19.39 9.63
C ALA A 185 17.16 19.53 9.17
N THR A 186 16.86 20.43 8.23
CA THR A 186 15.53 20.52 7.59
C THR A 186 15.13 19.21 6.91
N ILE A 187 15.97 18.66 6.02
CA ILE A 187 15.64 17.42 5.29
C ILE A 187 15.49 16.22 6.24
N TRP A 188 16.26 16.17 7.33
CA TRP A 188 16.14 15.13 8.35
C TRP A 188 14.87 15.25 9.20
N ASP A 189 14.28 16.44 9.32
CA ASP A 189 13.09 16.63 10.16
C ASP A 189 11.84 15.95 9.60
N TYR A 190 11.70 15.95 8.27
CA TYR A 190 10.64 15.24 7.53
C TYR A 190 10.53 13.73 7.84
N ARG A 191 11.50 13.10 8.52
CA ARG A 191 11.40 11.70 8.97
C ARG A 191 10.17 11.40 9.85
N THR A 192 9.57 12.41 10.49
CA THR A 192 8.36 12.27 11.33
C THR A 192 7.07 12.68 10.63
N HIS A 193 7.17 13.43 9.52
CA HIS A 193 6.07 14.09 8.81
C HIS A 193 6.29 14.09 7.29
N LEU A 194 6.72 12.93 6.76
CA LEU A 194 7.24 12.75 5.39
C LEU A 194 6.31 13.23 4.27
N PHE A 195 5.00 13.28 4.54
CA PHE A 195 3.95 13.60 3.58
C PHE A 195 3.61 15.09 3.52
N ASP A 196 4.16 15.88 4.46
CA ASP A 196 3.81 17.29 4.68
C ASP A 196 4.78 18.24 3.95
N VAL A 197 5.53 17.74 2.95
CA VAL A 197 6.41 18.55 2.09
C VAL A 197 5.56 19.53 1.29
N ASP A 198 5.73 20.82 1.55
CA ASP A 198 4.85 21.90 1.07
C ASP A 198 5.51 22.85 0.06
N ASN A 199 6.81 22.71 -0.22
CA ASN A 199 7.55 23.57 -1.15
C ASN A 199 8.49 22.77 -2.08
N LEU A 200 8.79 23.33 -3.26
CA LEU A 200 9.60 22.66 -4.28
C LEU A 200 11.09 22.58 -3.90
N GLU A 201 11.58 23.52 -3.11
CA GLU A 201 12.97 23.59 -2.66
C GLU A 201 13.35 22.37 -1.80
N ASP A 202 12.47 21.97 -0.87
CA ASP A 202 12.62 20.75 -0.05
C ASP A 202 12.37 19.48 -0.86
N LEU A 203 11.41 19.48 -1.79
CA LEU A 203 11.17 18.35 -2.70
C LEU A 203 12.42 18.05 -3.54
N VAL A 204 13.03 19.06 -4.16
CA VAL A 204 14.25 18.89 -4.96
C VAL A 204 15.47 18.59 -4.07
N GLY A 205 15.59 19.27 -2.92
CA GLY A 205 16.63 19.02 -1.92
C GLY A 205 16.65 17.56 -1.43
N GLY A 206 15.48 17.02 -1.07
CA GLY A 206 15.31 15.62 -0.71
C GLY A 206 15.74 14.65 -1.81
N HIS A 207 15.43 14.95 -3.07
CA HIS A 207 15.88 14.12 -4.21
C HIS A 207 17.39 14.19 -4.45
N ILE A 208 18.07 15.30 -4.13
CA ILE A 208 19.55 15.37 -4.12
C ILE A 208 20.13 14.44 -3.05
N TYR A 209 19.56 14.43 -1.85
CA TYR A 209 19.97 13.52 -0.77
C TYR A 209 19.72 12.04 -1.13
N VAL A 210 18.55 11.72 -1.67
CA VAL A 210 18.21 10.36 -2.15
C VAL A 210 19.16 9.91 -3.25
N ALA A 211 19.46 10.76 -4.23
CA ALA A 211 20.45 10.48 -5.27
C ALA A 211 21.83 10.17 -4.69
N GLY A 212 22.30 10.99 -3.73
CA GLY A 212 23.57 10.77 -3.04
C GLY A 212 23.61 9.42 -2.31
N ILE A 213 22.58 9.11 -1.53
CA ILE A 213 22.46 7.83 -0.79
C ILE A 213 22.44 6.64 -1.74
N LEU A 214 21.68 6.70 -2.84
CA LEU A 214 21.58 5.63 -3.83
C LEU A 214 22.90 5.42 -4.60
N ILE A 215 23.61 6.49 -4.96
CA ILE A 215 24.89 6.39 -5.67
C ILE A 215 25.99 5.86 -4.76
N LEU A 216 26.09 6.36 -3.52
CA LEU A 216 27.06 5.88 -2.54
C LEU A 216 26.76 4.43 -2.12
N GLY A 217 25.50 4.11 -1.85
CA GLY A 217 25.04 2.75 -1.54
C GLY A 217 25.25 1.78 -2.70
N GLY A 218 24.97 2.20 -3.94
CA GLY A 218 25.21 1.39 -5.14
C GLY A 218 26.70 1.09 -5.34
N THR A 219 27.55 2.10 -5.17
CA THR A 219 29.02 1.95 -5.20
C THR A 219 29.50 1.01 -4.09
N TRP A 220 28.98 1.16 -2.87
CA TRP A 220 29.29 0.28 -1.74
C TRP A 220 28.91 -1.18 -2.02
N HIS A 221 27.69 -1.44 -2.53
CA HIS A 221 27.22 -2.80 -2.83
C HIS A 221 27.96 -3.46 -4.01
N ILE A 222 28.57 -2.69 -4.92
CA ILE A 222 29.48 -3.20 -5.96
C ILE A 222 30.83 -3.62 -5.35
N LEU A 223 31.36 -2.85 -4.41
CA LEU A 223 32.71 -3.03 -3.86
C LEU A 223 32.78 -3.98 -2.66
N VAL A 224 31.71 -4.07 -1.86
CA VAL A 224 31.70 -4.78 -0.57
C VAL A 224 30.71 -5.94 -0.60
N ARG A 225 31.22 -7.16 -0.41
CA ARG A 225 30.41 -8.38 -0.30
C ARG A 225 29.57 -8.35 1.00
N PRO A 226 28.35 -8.94 1.02
CA PRO A 226 27.54 -9.00 2.23
C PRO A 226 28.29 -9.62 3.40
N PHE A 227 28.28 -8.95 4.55
CA PHE A 227 28.97 -9.42 5.76
C PHE A 227 28.39 -10.75 6.26
N SER A 228 29.19 -11.54 6.98
CA SER A 228 28.79 -12.86 7.47
C SER A 228 27.59 -12.84 8.41
N TRP A 229 27.28 -11.72 9.08
CA TRP A 229 26.06 -11.60 9.87
C TRP A 229 24.82 -11.44 8.97
N VAL A 230 24.91 -10.67 7.88
CA VAL A 230 23.84 -10.53 6.88
C VAL A 230 23.51 -11.89 6.27
N GLN A 231 24.54 -12.66 5.90
CA GLN A 231 24.38 -14.01 5.35
C GLN A 231 23.76 -15.03 6.34
N ARG A 232 23.77 -14.74 7.65
CA ARG A 232 23.11 -15.58 8.67
C ARG A 232 21.69 -15.12 9.01
N SER A 233 21.39 -13.83 8.81
CA SER A 233 20.10 -13.22 9.16
C SER A 233 19.10 -13.19 8.00
N PHE A 234 19.57 -13.17 6.75
CA PHE A 234 18.72 -13.07 5.55
C PHE A 234 18.74 -14.36 4.72
N GLN A 235 17.61 -14.63 4.04
CA GLN A 235 17.44 -15.79 3.18
C GLN A 235 17.93 -15.49 1.77
N PHE A 236 19.08 -16.07 1.41
CA PHE A 236 19.65 -16.03 0.05
C PHE A 236 19.08 -17.20 -0.77
N ASN A 237 17.80 -17.07 -1.14
CA ASN A 237 17.11 -17.92 -2.10
C ASN A 237 16.07 -17.10 -2.87
N ALA A 238 15.57 -17.63 -3.99
CA ALA A 238 14.68 -16.90 -4.90
C ALA A 238 13.40 -16.36 -4.21
N ASP A 239 12.73 -17.19 -3.41
CA ASP A 239 11.52 -16.80 -2.66
C ASP A 239 11.85 -15.73 -1.60
N GLY A 240 13.00 -15.82 -0.93
CA GLY A 240 13.47 -14.86 0.06
C GLY A 240 13.73 -13.47 -0.55
N ILE A 241 14.54 -13.40 -1.59
CA ILE A 241 14.90 -12.15 -2.28
C ILE A 241 13.67 -11.49 -2.94
N LEU A 242 12.77 -12.30 -3.50
CA LEU A 242 11.47 -11.84 -3.98
C LEU A 242 10.62 -11.28 -2.83
N SER A 243 10.55 -11.95 -1.67
CA SER A 243 9.74 -11.49 -0.54
C SER A 243 10.17 -10.13 0.01
N TYR A 244 11.48 -9.86 0.09
CA TYR A 244 12.01 -8.56 0.51
C TYR A 244 11.66 -7.45 -0.50
N SER A 245 11.70 -7.77 -1.79
CA SER A 245 11.34 -6.85 -2.87
C SER A 245 9.84 -6.53 -2.87
N LEU A 246 8.98 -7.54 -2.66
CA LEU A 246 7.53 -7.38 -2.53
C LEU A 246 7.18 -6.54 -1.28
N PHE A 247 7.91 -6.70 -0.17
CA PHE A 247 7.74 -5.87 1.03
C PHE A 247 8.10 -4.41 0.75
N GLY A 248 9.24 -4.15 0.09
CA GLY A 248 9.66 -2.80 -0.29
C GLY A 248 8.65 -2.11 -1.21
N ILE A 249 8.11 -2.83 -2.21
CA ILE A 249 7.06 -2.32 -3.10
C ILE A 249 5.75 -2.06 -2.34
N ALA A 250 5.38 -2.92 -1.38
CA ALA A 250 4.20 -2.68 -0.53
C ALA A 250 4.35 -1.40 0.31
N LEU A 251 5.50 -1.20 0.96
CA LEU A 251 5.78 0.05 1.70
C LEU A 251 5.75 1.27 0.78
N ALA A 252 6.37 1.20 -0.39
CA ALA A 252 6.35 2.28 -1.38
C ALA A 252 4.93 2.57 -1.89
N GLY A 253 4.10 1.54 -2.11
CA GLY A 253 2.72 1.69 -2.56
C GLY A 253 1.79 2.29 -1.49
N PHE A 254 1.96 1.92 -0.22
CA PHE A 254 1.25 2.58 0.89
C PHE A 254 1.69 4.04 1.06
N ALA A 255 3.00 4.32 0.95
CA ALA A 255 3.52 5.69 0.99
C ALA A 255 2.98 6.52 -0.18
N ALA A 256 3.04 6.01 -1.42
CA ALA A 256 2.52 6.68 -2.61
C ALA A 256 1.00 6.91 -2.54
N SER A 257 0.25 5.94 -2.00
CA SER A 257 -1.19 6.08 -1.74
C SER A 257 -1.49 7.23 -0.77
N TYR A 258 -0.74 7.32 0.35
CA TYR A 258 -0.89 8.39 1.33
C TYR A 258 -0.45 9.75 0.76
N PHE A 259 0.70 9.82 0.08
CA PHE A 259 1.21 11.03 -0.57
C PHE A 259 0.22 11.55 -1.62
N CYS A 260 -0.32 10.67 -2.48
CA CYS A 260 -1.38 11.00 -3.42
C CYS A 260 -2.67 11.46 -2.71
N GLY A 261 -3.04 10.83 -1.60
CA GLY A 261 -4.27 11.16 -0.87
C GLY A 261 -4.27 12.57 -0.27
N PHE A 262 -3.13 13.01 0.30
CA PHE A 262 -3.09 14.19 1.17
C PHE A 262 -2.16 15.31 0.71
N ASN A 263 -1.09 15.05 -0.03
CA ASN A 263 -0.15 16.10 -0.42
C ASN A 263 -0.72 16.93 -1.58
N SER A 264 -0.66 18.26 -1.45
CA SER A 264 -1.14 19.23 -2.46
C SER A 264 -0.01 19.84 -3.31
N LEU A 265 1.26 19.58 -2.98
CA LEU A 265 2.44 20.03 -3.73
C LEU A 265 2.73 19.11 -4.93
N ALA A 266 3.13 17.86 -4.66
CA ALA A 266 3.50 16.90 -5.71
C ALA A 266 2.28 16.31 -6.44
N TYR A 267 1.11 16.39 -5.81
CA TYR A 267 -0.19 16.12 -6.42
C TYR A 267 -1.05 17.39 -6.36
N PRO A 268 -0.87 18.35 -7.30
CA PRO A 268 -1.62 19.60 -7.32
C PRO A 268 -3.13 19.39 -7.41
N GLU A 269 -3.91 20.09 -6.59
CA GLU A 269 -5.38 19.98 -6.63
C GLU A 269 -5.96 20.38 -7.99
N ALA A 270 -5.33 21.31 -8.70
CA ALA A 270 -5.68 21.70 -10.06
C ALA A 270 -5.68 20.52 -11.07
N PHE A 271 -4.83 19.50 -10.86
CA PHE A 271 -4.71 18.35 -11.78
C PHE A 271 -5.34 17.07 -11.26
N TYR A 272 -5.33 16.87 -9.93
CA TYR A 272 -5.76 15.62 -9.30
C TYR A 272 -7.11 15.72 -8.55
N GLY A 273 -7.58 16.94 -8.25
CA GLY A 273 -8.74 17.19 -7.41
C GLY A 273 -8.35 17.44 -5.94
N PRO A 274 -9.32 17.78 -5.08
CA PRO A 274 -9.07 18.14 -3.68
C PRO A 274 -8.42 16.99 -2.89
N THR A 275 -7.72 17.31 -1.81
CA THR A 275 -7.18 16.31 -0.88
C THR A 275 -8.28 15.45 -0.28
N LEU A 276 -7.99 14.16 -0.07
CA LEU A 276 -8.97 13.17 0.37
C LEU A 276 -9.03 13.06 1.90
N GLN A 277 -10.04 12.38 2.40
CA GLN A 277 -10.07 11.83 3.75
C GLN A 277 -9.88 10.31 3.71
N LEU A 278 -9.01 9.77 4.57
CA LEU A 278 -8.96 8.34 4.83
C LEU A 278 -10.11 7.97 5.77
N LYS A 279 -10.99 7.07 5.33
CA LYS A 279 -12.04 6.46 6.15
C LYS A 279 -11.77 4.97 6.27
N SER A 280 -12.22 4.36 7.37
CA SER A 280 -12.18 2.91 7.55
C SER A 280 -13.59 2.38 7.69
N ALA A 281 -13.93 1.38 6.89
CA ALA A 281 -15.11 0.54 7.06
C ALA A 281 -14.62 -0.91 7.17
N PHE A 282 -15.08 -1.81 6.29
CA PHE A 282 -14.51 -3.15 6.15
C PHE A 282 -13.03 -3.12 5.72
N THR A 283 -12.64 -2.16 4.89
CA THR A 283 -11.25 -1.83 4.58
C THR A 283 -11.03 -0.32 4.73
N PRO A 284 -9.78 0.15 4.89
CA PRO A 284 -9.42 1.55 4.71
C PRO A 284 -9.57 1.96 3.24
N TYR A 285 -10.12 3.15 3.00
CA TYR A 285 -10.29 3.73 1.67
C TYR A 285 -10.22 5.26 1.75
N PHE A 286 -9.75 5.89 0.67
CA PHE A 286 -9.69 7.34 0.53
C PHE A 286 -10.93 7.86 -0.19
N VAL A 287 -11.51 8.96 0.27
CA VAL A 287 -12.72 9.55 -0.31
C VAL A 287 -12.65 11.06 -0.34
N ASP A 288 -13.19 11.67 -1.40
CA ASP A 288 -13.42 13.12 -1.47
C ASP A 288 -14.46 13.52 -0.39
N PRO A 289 -14.13 14.41 0.56
CA PRO A 289 -15.07 14.85 1.60
C PRO A 289 -16.23 15.70 1.04
N HIS A 290 -16.02 16.34 -0.11
CA HIS A 290 -16.97 17.25 -0.74
C HIS A 290 -17.10 16.90 -2.24
N PRO A 291 -17.79 15.78 -2.56
CA PRO A 291 -17.77 15.15 -3.88
C PRO A 291 -17.84 16.12 -5.05
N THR A 292 -16.68 16.34 -5.67
CA THR A 292 -16.50 17.27 -6.80
C THR A 292 -17.11 16.78 -8.11
N MET A 293 -17.59 15.53 -8.15
CA MET A 293 -18.19 14.89 -9.32
C MET A 293 -19.54 14.27 -8.94
N ALA A 294 -20.57 14.50 -9.75
CA ALA A 294 -21.89 13.89 -9.56
C ALA A 294 -21.92 12.39 -9.88
N VAL A 295 -21.02 11.92 -10.74
CA VAL A 295 -20.83 10.52 -11.13
C VAL A 295 -19.34 10.26 -11.30
N GLY A 296 -18.84 9.14 -10.77
CA GLY A 296 -17.42 8.76 -10.86
C GLY A 296 -16.58 9.25 -9.67
N TYR A 297 -15.26 9.23 -9.85
CA TYR A 297 -14.28 9.59 -8.84
C TYR A 297 -13.16 10.41 -9.45
N THR A 298 -12.56 11.32 -8.68
CA THR A 298 -11.42 12.12 -9.12
C THR A 298 -10.20 11.25 -9.41
N SER A 299 -9.29 11.75 -10.24
CA SER A 299 -7.99 11.11 -10.49
C SER A 299 -7.21 10.81 -9.20
N ARG A 300 -7.25 11.71 -8.19
CA ARG A 300 -6.67 11.46 -6.87
C ARG A 300 -7.31 10.26 -6.17
N THR A 301 -8.65 10.18 -6.16
CA THR A 301 -9.38 9.09 -5.52
C THR A 301 -9.07 7.74 -6.18
N TRP A 302 -8.98 7.69 -7.51
CA TRP A 302 -8.55 6.48 -8.22
C TRP A 302 -7.13 6.06 -7.84
N LEU A 303 -6.16 6.98 -7.96
CA LEU A 303 -4.75 6.68 -7.71
C LEU A 303 -4.50 6.25 -6.25
N ALA A 304 -5.02 7.00 -5.28
CA ALA A 304 -4.81 6.69 -3.85
C ALA A 304 -5.36 5.31 -3.48
N ASN A 305 -6.59 4.98 -3.87
CA ASN A 305 -7.19 3.68 -3.56
C ASN A 305 -6.56 2.52 -4.34
N ALA A 306 -6.29 2.69 -5.64
CA ALA A 306 -5.66 1.64 -6.44
C ALA A 306 -4.28 1.25 -5.89
N HIS A 307 -3.44 2.24 -5.53
CA HIS A 307 -2.14 1.98 -4.92
C HIS A 307 -2.27 1.37 -3.52
N PHE A 308 -3.27 1.76 -2.72
CA PHE A 308 -3.52 1.15 -1.41
C PHE A 308 -3.81 -0.35 -1.51
N TYR A 309 -4.75 -0.74 -2.38
CA TYR A 309 -5.14 -2.14 -2.52
C TYR A 309 -4.07 -2.98 -3.25
N LEU A 310 -3.34 -2.41 -4.22
CA LEU A 310 -2.16 -3.07 -4.79
C LEU A 310 -1.07 -3.29 -3.74
N ALA A 311 -0.76 -2.28 -2.92
CA ALA A 311 0.21 -2.38 -1.83
C ALA A 311 -0.18 -3.46 -0.80
N PHE A 312 -1.48 -3.55 -0.48
CA PHE A 312 -2.02 -4.62 0.35
C PHE A 312 -1.73 -6.00 -0.26
N PHE A 313 -2.10 -6.24 -1.52
CA PHE A 313 -1.81 -7.54 -2.15
C PHE A 313 -0.30 -7.82 -2.33
N PHE A 314 0.53 -6.81 -2.56
CA PHE A 314 1.99 -6.94 -2.52
C PHE A 314 2.50 -7.36 -1.13
N LEU A 315 1.91 -6.84 -0.04
CA LEU A 315 2.23 -7.26 1.33
C LEU A 315 1.85 -8.73 1.57
N GLN A 316 0.68 -9.20 1.12
CA GLN A 316 0.35 -10.63 1.23
C GLN A 316 1.28 -11.50 0.37
N GLY A 317 1.64 -11.04 -0.84
CA GLY A 317 2.63 -11.71 -1.67
C GLY A 317 3.99 -11.83 -0.98
N SER A 318 4.45 -10.75 -0.34
CA SER A 318 5.67 -10.75 0.48
C SER A 318 5.61 -11.81 1.58
N LEU A 319 4.53 -11.80 2.39
CA LEU A 319 4.36 -12.79 3.46
C LEU A 319 4.37 -14.22 2.92
N TRP A 320 3.61 -14.50 1.86
CA TRP A 320 3.54 -15.81 1.21
C TRP A 320 4.91 -16.33 0.74
N HIS A 321 5.68 -15.49 0.04
CA HIS A 321 7.01 -15.85 -0.43
C HIS A 321 8.03 -15.93 0.72
N PHE A 322 7.91 -15.10 1.75
CA PHE A 322 8.77 -15.18 2.93
C PHE A 322 8.59 -16.52 3.68
N TRP A 323 7.35 -16.92 3.96
CA TRP A 323 7.07 -18.23 4.57
C TRP A 323 7.61 -19.39 3.72
N ARG A 324 7.41 -19.34 2.39
CA ARG A 324 7.99 -20.34 1.47
C ARG A 324 9.53 -20.39 1.53
N SER A 325 10.18 -19.23 1.64
CA SER A 325 11.65 -19.14 1.76
C SER A 325 12.19 -19.83 3.03
N LEU A 326 11.35 -19.98 4.05
CA LEU A 326 11.63 -20.71 5.31
C LEU A 326 11.23 -22.21 5.23
N GLY A 327 10.79 -22.69 4.08
CA GLY A 327 10.40 -24.09 3.86
C GLY A 327 8.92 -24.42 4.08
N PHE A 328 8.05 -23.41 4.28
CA PHE A 328 6.61 -23.64 4.41
C PHE A 328 6.00 -24.21 3.11
N GLN A 329 5.31 -25.34 3.23
CA GLN A 329 4.57 -25.96 2.12
C GLN A 329 3.07 -25.68 2.26
N GLY A 330 2.51 -24.80 1.43
CA GLY A 330 1.07 -24.48 1.48
C GLY A 330 0.14 -25.70 1.38
N SER A 331 0.60 -26.80 0.79
CA SER A 331 -0.15 -28.05 0.73
C SER A 331 -0.37 -28.71 2.10
N SER A 332 0.50 -28.51 3.10
CA SER A 332 0.26 -29.01 4.46
C SER A 332 -0.83 -28.20 5.15
N LEU A 333 -0.86 -26.88 4.98
CA LEU A 333 -1.93 -26.05 5.55
C LEU A 333 -3.29 -26.37 4.94
N ILE A 334 -3.37 -26.60 3.63
CA ILE A 334 -4.62 -27.04 2.97
C ILE A 334 -5.04 -28.43 3.48
N ARG A 335 -4.12 -29.40 3.60
CA ARG A 335 -4.44 -30.72 4.18
C ARG A 335 -4.93 -30.61 5.62
N ASN A 336 -4.25 -29.83 6.46
CA ASN A 336 -4.65 -29.62 7.86
C ASN A 336 -6.01 -28.93 7.97
N TRP A 337 -6.33 -27.99 7.08
CA TRP A 337 -7.64 -27.32 7.04
C TRP A 337 -8.74 -28.26 6.55
N GLN A 338 -8.48 -29.08 5.53
CA GLN A 338 -9.40 -30.13 5.07
C GLN A 338 -9.65 -31.17 6.17
N GLN A 339 -8.61 -31.60 6.88
CA GLN A 339 -8.73 -32.50 8.04
C GLN A 339 -9.55 -31.86 9.16
N ALA A 340 -9.26 -30.60 9.53
CA ALA A 340 -10.03 -29.88 10.54
C ALA A 340 -11.51 -29.69 10.15
N LEU A 341 -11.82 -29.48 8.86
CA LEU A 341 -13.20 -29.46 8.37
C LEU A 341 -13.90 -30.83 8.48
N VAL A 342 -13.20 -31.92 8.14
CA VAL A 342 -13.74 -33.28 8.32
C VAL A 342 -13.99 -33.55 9.81
N GLU A 343 -12.98 -33.35 10.67
CA GLU A 343 -13.08 -33.54 12.12
C GLU A 343 -14.23 -32.73 12.76
N THR A 344 -14.40 -31.46 12.37
CA THR A 344 -15.48 -30.61 12.88
C THR A 344 -16.86 -30.95 12.29
N SER A 345 -16.92 -31.51 11.06
CA SER A 345 -18.17 -32.00 10.48
C SER A 345 -18.63 -33.34 11.08
N GLU A 346 -17.68 -34.21 11.43
CA GLU A 346 -17.96 -35.51 12.06
C GLU A 346 -18.25 -35.38 13.56
N ASN A 347 -17.66 -34.39 14.24
CA ASN A 347 -17.95 -34.09 15.63
C ASN A 347 -17.96 -32.57 15.92
N PRO A 348 -19.14 -31.92 15.85
CA PRO A 348 -19.28 -30.47 16.06
C PRO A 348 -18.81 -29.96 17.43
N ALA A 349 -18.68 -30.82 18.43
CA ALA A 349 -18.15 -30.44 19.75
C ALA A 349 -16.64 -30.15 19.72
N LEU A 350 -15.89 -30.72 18.76
CA LEU A 350 -14.43 -30.53 18.64
C LEU A 350 -14.04 -29.08 18.33
N ALA A 351 -14.90 -28.34 17.62
CA ALA A 351 -14.69 -26.93 17.31
C ALA A 351 -14.53 -26.04 18.57
N TYR A 352 -15.08 -26.48 19.71
CA TYR A 352 -15.06 -25.78 21.00
C TYR A 352 -14.24 -26.51 22.08
N GLN A 353 -13.70 -27.70 21.78
CA GLN A 353 -12.98 -28.55 22.73
C GLN A 353 -11.45 -28.50 22.62
N ARG A 354 -10.87 -27.63 21.77
CA ARG A 354 -9.42 -27.36 21.79
C ARG A 354 -9.04 -26.46 22.98
N VAL A 355 -9.37 -26.92 24.19
CA VAL A 355 -8.61 -26.57 25.38
C VAL A 355 -7.24 -27.19 25.18
N GLU A 356 -6.25 -26.36 24.84
CA GLU A 356 -4.86 -26.77 24.99
C GLU A 356 -4.67 -27.13 26.47
N SER A 357 -4.55 -28.42 26.76
CA SER A 357 -4.01 -28.85 28.04
C SER A 357 -2.53 -28.47 28.02
N VAL A 358 -2.26 -27.23 28.41
CA VAL A 358 -0.92 -26.74 28.72
C VAL A 358 -0.41 -27.54 29.91
N GLN A 359 0.09 -28.75 29.65
CA GLN A 359 0.94 -29.42 30.60
C GLN A 359 2.20 -28.55 30.69
N PRO A 360 2.52 -28.01 31.88
CA PRO A 360 3.74 -27.24 32.06
C PRO A 360 4.91 -28.18 31.82
N THR A 361 5.49 -28.11 30.62
CA THR A 361 6.74 -28.78 30.33
C THR A 361 7.79 -28.09 31.20
N PRO A 362 8.47 -28.80 32.12
CA PRO A 362 9.46 -28.19 32.99
C PRO A 362 10.66 -27.78 32.12
N GLN A 363 10.68 -26.52 31.69
CA GLN A 363 11.85 -25.96 31.04
C GLN A 363 13.02 -25.98 32.02
N LEU A 364 14.20 -26.34 31.49
CA LEU A 364 15.45 -26.36 32.22
C LEU A 364 15.67 -25.03 32.95
N GLN A 365 15.90 -25.14 34.26
CA GLN A 365 16.26 -24.09 35.23
C GLN A 365 16.54 -22.69 34.66
N VAL A 366 15.52 -21.84 34.66
CA VAL A 366 15.73 -20.40 34.92
C VAL A 366 15.62 -20.23 36.42
N GLN A 367 16.76 -20.24 37.12
CA GLN A 367 16.81 -19.95 38.55
C GLN A 367 16.50 -18.46 38.78
N TYR A 368 15.31 -18.16 39.30
CA TYR A 368 15.07 -16.95 40.06
C TYR A 368 15.39 -17.22 41.53
N GLU A 369 16.57 -16.81 41.99
CA GLU A 369 16.81 -16.70 43.42
C GLU A 369 16.01 -15.52 43.98
N MET A 370 15.19 -15.78 45.02
CA MET A 370 14.64 -14.70 45.83
C MET A 370 15.73 -14.14 46.74
N PRO A 371 15.87 -12.81 46.86
CA PRO A 371 16.74 -12.23 47.88
C PRO A 371 16.25 -12.62 49.28
N MET A 372 17.07 -13.37 50.00
CA MET A 372 16.84 -13.67 51.41
C MET A 372 16.92 -12.38 52.22
N PHE A 373 15.80 -11.96 52.81
CA PHE A 373 15.78 -10.88 53.80
C PHE A 373 16.17 -11.43 55.18
N ASP A 374 17.31 -11.01 55.71
CA ASP A 374 17.73 -11.33 57.07
C ASP A 374 16.77 -10.68 58.10
N GLN A 375 16.37 -11.46 59.10
CA GLN A 375 15.46 -11.00 60.15
C GLN A 375 16.21 -10.26 61.26
N GLY A 376 16.25 -8.93 61.17
CA GLY A 376 16.60 -8.04 62.29
C GLY A 376 15.44 -7.85 63.28
N PRO A 377 15.71 -7.62 64.59
CA PRO A 377 14.68 -7.76 65.63
C PRO A 377 13.69 -6.59 65.74
N MET A 378 12.46 -6.92 66.15
CA MET A 378 11.33 -5.99 66.28
C MET A 378 11.39 -5.04 67.47
N LEU A 379 11.07 -3.77 67.21
CA LEU A 379 10.66 -2.71 68.13
C LEU A 379 9.66 -1.84 67.34
N GLY A 380 8.37 -1.71 67.63
CA GLY A 380 7.60 -2.12 68.81
C GLY A 380 7.02 -0.91 69.53
N TRP A 381 5.97 -0.27 68.98
CA TRP A 381 5.14 0.74 69.66
C TRP A 381 3.68 0.64 69.18
N ALA A 382 2.74 1.08 70.02
CA ALA A 382 1.34 0.63 69.98
C ALA A 382 0.31 1.76 69.92
N GLY A 383 -0.86 1.43 69.34
CA GLY A 383 -2.17 1.82 69.86
C GLY A 383 -2.80 3.16 69.43
N ALA A 384 -4.10 3.09 69.09
CA ALA A 384 -5.07 4.20 69.00
C ALA A 384 -4.83 5.27 67.91
N SER A 385 -5.84 5.94 67.33
CA SER A 385 -7.31 5.79 67.38
C SER A 385 -7.92 6.36 66.08
N ALA A 386 -9.25 6.27 65.93
CA ALA A 386 -9.98 6.85 64.79
C ALA A 386 -10.14 8.38 64.86
N GLU A 387 -10.71 8.94 63.78
CA GLU A 387 -11.17 10.33 63.55
C GLU A 387 -10.16 11.38 63.04
N LEU A 388 -10.71 12.41 62.37
CA LEU A 388 -10.08 13.51 61.59
C LEU A 388 -9.76 13.15 60.12
N MET A 389 -10.71 13.17 59.17
CA MET A 389 -11.52 14.30 58.65
C MET A 389 -10.73 15.51 58.10
N TYR A 390 -10.56 15.50 56.77
CA TYR A 390 -10.56 16.63 55.83
C TYR A 390 -9.89 17.97 56.23
N GLU A 391 -8.73 18.28 55.64
CA GLU A 391 -8.21 19.66 55.52
C GLU A 391 -7.65 19.93 54.11
N ARG A 392 -7.60 21.21 53.70
CA ARG A 392 -7.33 21.63 52.31
C ARG A 392 -6.40 22.85 52.21
N ALA A 393 -5.43 22.73 51.30
CA ALA A 393 -4.62 23.77 50.63
C ALA A 393 -3.54 24.53 51.42
N GLY A 394 -2.36 24.70 50.79
CA GLY A 394 -1.40 25.76 51.13
C GLY A 394 0.03 25.56 50.58
N GLY A 395 0.51 26.52 49.77
CA GLY A 395 1.87 27.08 49.95
C GLY A 395 3.08 26.48 49.21
N GLN A 396 3.52 27.23 48.19
CA GLN A 396 4.81 27.28 47.46
C GLN A 396 6.16 26.81 48.09
N GLU A 397 7.03 26.39 47.15
CA GLU A 397 8.50 26.63 47.01
C GLU A 397 9.51 26.28 48.13
N GLN A 398 10.48 25.41 47.79
CA GLN A 398 11.89 25.82 47.55
C GLN A 398 12.72 24.74 46.81
N ARG A 399 13.93 25.11 46.33
CA ARG A 399 14.80 24.33 45.41
C ARG A 399 16.10 23.84 46.09
N PHE A 400 16.90 23.08 45.31
CA PHE A 400 18.30 22.63 45.49
C PHE A 400 18.49 21.35 46.34
N SER A 401 19.41 20.41 46.03
CA SER A 401 20.11 20.09 44.76
C SER A 401 20.80 18.72 44.85
N ALA A 402 20.93 18.04 43.69
CA ALA A 402 21.95 17.03 43.35
C ALA A 402 22.30 15.88 44.34
N MET A 403 21.94 14.64 43.97
CA MET A 403 22.95 13.56 43.86
C MET A 403 22.54 12.49 42.82
N GLN A 404 23.52 11.75 42.32
CA GLN A 404 23.41 10.79 41.20
C GLN A 404 22.87 9.41 41.59
N ASN A 405 22.47 8.70 40.53
CA ASN A 405 22.40 7.23 40.36
C ASN A 405 21.12 6.47 40.75
N SER A 406 20.53 5.94 39.67
CA SER A 406 19.95 4.59 39.56
C SER A 406 18.54 4.31 40.10
N LEU A 407 17.94 3.29 39.46
CA LEU A 407 16.71 2.57 39.82
C LEU A 407 15.38 3.23 39.41
N SER A 408 14.92 2.75 38.26
CA SER A 408 13.52 2.59 37.88
C SER A 408 12.65 1.96 38.99
N SER A 409 11.49 2.56 39.25
CA SER A 409 10.14 1.92 39.13
C SER A 409 9.11 2.51 40.09
N VAL A 410 7.96 2.93 39.57
CA VAL A 410 6.65 2.74 40.22
C VAL A 410 5.61 2.52 39.11
N LEU A 411 4.83 1.44 39.21
CA LEU A 411 3.74 1.15 38.28
C LEU A 411 2.52 2.05 38.53
N TYR A 412 1.80 2.39 37.45
CA TYR A 412 0.39 2.76 37.56
C TYR A 412 -0.46 1.52 37.87
N GLN A 413 -1.29 1.61 38.91
CA GLN A 413 -2.20 0.54 39.32
C GLN A 413 -3.57 0.71 38.64
N THR A 414 -3.73 0.19 37.43
CA THR A 414 -5.03 0.16 36.74
C THR A 414 -5.92 -0.95 37.30
N ARG A 415 -7.01 -0.58 37.98
CA ARG A 415 -8.10 -1.52 38.32
C ARG A 415 -8.92 -1.80 37.07
N PHE A 416 -8.93 -3.05 36.60
CA PHE A 416 -9.92 -3.51 35.62
C PHE A 416 -11.23 -3.84 36.33
N GLN A 417 -12.31 -3.13 36.00
CA GLN A 417 -13.67 -3.65 36.17
C GLN A 417 -14.03 -4.43 34.91
N ALA A 418 -14.47 -5.67 35.08
CA ALA A 418 -15.02 -6.45 33.98
C ALA A 418 -16.41 -5.93 33.63
N VAL A 419 -16.53 -5.21 32.52
CA VAL A 419 -17.81 -4.93 31.86
C VAL A 419 -18.10 -6.11 30.94
N VAL A 420 -19.26 -6.75 31.13
CA VAL A 420 -19.76 -7.81 30.25
C VAL A 420 -20.71 -7.15 29.26
N ASP A 421 -20.22 -6.85 28.06
CA ASP A 421 -21.07 -6.38 26.96
C ASP A 421 -21.87 -7.57 26.40
N ILE A 422 -23.14 -7.66 26.79
CA ILE A 422 -24.07 -8.67 26.29
C ILE A 422 -24.60 -8.21 24.93
N PHE A 423 -23.98 -8.66 23.85
CA PHE A 423 -24.45 -8.38 22.50
C PHE A 423 -25.72 -9.20 22.19
N TYR A 424 -26.80 -8.49 21.83
CA TYR A 424 -28.11 -9.02 21.41
C TYR A 424 -29.02 -9.56 22.53
N GLN A 425 -30.16 -8.88 22.75
CA GLN A 425 -31.27 -9.35 23.58
C GLN A 425 -32.57 -9.20 22.79
N ALA A 426 -33.32 -10.30 22.62
CA ALA A 426 -34.59 -10.29 21.90
C ALA A 426 -35.71 -9.70 22.78
N SER A 427 -36.64 -8.97 22.16
CA SER A 427 -37.78 -8.38 22.85
C SER A 427 -38.90 -9.40 23.08
N GLU A 428 -39.10 -9.84 24.32
CA GLU A 428 -40.33 -10.56 24.71
C GLU A 428 -41.46 -9.60 25.07
N GLN A 429 -42.68 -9.99 24.71
CA GLN A 429 -43.93 -9.33 25.08
C GLN A 429 -44.39 -9.81 26.46
N GLY A 430 -44.95 -8.93 27.30
CA GLY A 430 -45.46 -9.36 28.62
C GLY A 430 -46.14 -8.30 29.47
N ASN A 431 -47.43 -8.05 29.21
CA ASN A 431 -48.45 -7.37 30.02
C ASN A 431 -48.11 -6.94 31.47
N ARG A 432 -48.34 -5.65 31.78
CA ARG A 432 -49.24 -5.18 32.86
C ARG A 432 -49.46 -3.65 32.79
N GLU A 433 -50.71 -3.27 32.53
CA GLU A 433 -51.61 -2.48 33.39
C GLU A 433 -50.98 -1.77 34.63
N GLN A 434 -51.39 -0.56 35.05
CA GLN A 434 -52.56 0.27 34.71
C GLN A 434 -52.34 1.74 35.18
N ASN A 435 -53.25 2.66 34.78
CA ASN A 435 -53.44 4.06 35.24
C ASN A 435 -52.42 5.12 34.73
N GLU A 436 -52.81 6.34 34.33
CA GLU A 436 -54.15 6.94 34.08
C GLU A 436 -54.02 8.21 33.21
N LEU A 437 -55.16 8.77 32.77
CA LEU A 437 -55.40 10.09 32.13
C LEU A 437 -55.60 10.17 30.60
N ASP A 438 -56.66 9.49 30.17
CA ASP A 438 -57.81 10.04 29.42
C ASP A 438 -57.66 11.41 28.71
N ARG A 439 -57.60 11.39 27.37
CA ARG A 439 -58.12 12.48 26.51
C ARG A 439 -58.57 11.99 25.13
N ARG A 440 -59.84 11.58 25.07
CA ARG A 440 -60.79 11.53 23.93
C ARG A 440 -60.28 11.85 22.51
N GLY A 441 -60.68 10.98 21.57
CA GLY A 441 -61.49 11.40 20.42
C GLY A 441 -60.90 11.12 19.04
N GLY A 442 -61.26 9.98 18.45
CA GLY A 442 -60.70 9.47 17.20
C GLY A 442 -61.06 10.22 15.89
N LEU A 443 -60.40 9.78 14.82
CA LEU A 443 -60.88 9.82 13.43
C LEU A 443 -60.09 8.81 12.57
N GLU A 444 -60.69 8.42 11.46
CA GLU A 444 -60.62 7.14 10.74
C GLU A 444 -59.32 6.81 9.94
N ASP A 445 -59.23 5.53 9.57
CA ASP A 445 -58.23 4.88 8.69
C ASP A 445 -58.15 5.46 7.26
N LEU A 446 -56.98 5.38 6.62
CA LEU A 446 -56.76 5.16 5.17
C LEU A 446 -55.22 5.00 4.91
N TYR A 447 -54.65 4.07 4.12
CA TYR A 447 -55.18 2.97 3.29
C TYR A 447 -54.04 2.03 2.78
N ASP A 448 -54.36 0.78 2.46
CA ASP A 448 -53.66 -0.17 1.55
C ASP A 448 -54.67 -1.31 1.21
N PRO A 449 -54.50 -2.25 0.24
CA PRO A 449 -53.68 -2.31 -0.98
C PRO A 449 -54.46 -2.63 -2.29
N THR A 450 -53.75 -2.65 -3.42
CA THR A 450 -53.93 -3.54 -4.63
C THR A 450 -55.08 -3.37 -5.65
N ARG A 451 -54.70 -3.68 -6.92
CA ARG A 451 -55.46 -3.81 -8.20
C ARG A 451 -56.21 -5.18 -8.29
N PRO A 452 -57.14 -5.52 -9.25
CA PRO A 452 -57.09 -5.15 -10.69
C PRO A 452 -58.40 -5.09 -11.57
N SER A 453 -58.19 -4.81 -12.88
CA SER A 453 -58.92 -5.36 -14.06
C SER A 453 -60.22 -4.71 -14.64
N ALA A 454 -60.03 -4.10 -15.83
CA ALA A 454 -60.84 -4.21 -17.08
C ALA A 454 -62.34 -3.82 -17.19
N ARG A 455 -62.66 -2.81 -18.02
CA ARG A 455 -63.42 -2.91 -19.31
C ARG A 455 -63.59 -1.55 -20.03
N ARG A 456 -63.61 -1.59 -21.38
CA ARG A 456 -64.01 -0.53 -22.37
C ARG A 456 -65.40 -0.92 -22.95
N PRO A 457 -66.21 -0.08 -23.67
CA PRO A 457 -65.78 0.65 -24.90
C PRO A 457 -66.56 1.92 -25.40
N ASN A 458 -66.05 2.54 -26.49
CA ASN A 458 -66.72 3.29 -27.60
C ASN A 458 -67.59 4.55 -27.32
N HIS A 459 -67.80 5.53 -28.23
CA HIS A 459 -67.09 6.21 -29.37
C HIS A 459 -68.04 7.39 -29.82
N PRO A 460 -67.80 8.31 -30.83
CA PRO A 460 -66.99 8.16 -32.06
C PRO A 460 -66.13 9.39 -32.51
N GLN A 461 -65.57 9.20 -33.71
CA GLN A 461 -64.64 9.95 -34.59
C GLN A 461 -65.30 11.13 -35.37
N PRO A 462 -64.66 11.84 -36.37
CA PRO A 462 -63.46 11.55 -37.21
C PRO A 462 -62.42 12.71 -37.28
N ILE A 463 -61.40 12.85 -38.16
CA ILE A 463 -61.01 12.29 -39.49
C ILE A 463 -59.49 11.92 -39.55
N ALA A 464 -59.15 11.12 -40.58
CA ALA A 464 -57.88 10.67 -41.19
C ALA A 464 -56.75 11.71 -41.50
N GLU A 465 -55.58 11.38 -42.09
CA GLU A 465 -54.65 10.21 -42.13
C GLU A 465 -53.64 10.44 -43.29
N SER A 466 -52.35 10.11 -43.15
CA SER A 466 -51.52 9.50 -44.22
C SER A 466 -50.10 9.16 -43.71
N SER A 467 -49.44 8.25 -44.41
CA SER A 467 -48.31 7.46 -43.93
C SER A 467 -46.99 7.73 -44.68
N SER A 468 -45.86 7.36 -44.07
CA SER A 468 -44.69 6.83 -44.79
C SER A 468 -43.93 5.84 -43.90
N GLN A 469 -43.20 4.92 -44.53
CA GLN A 469 -42.71 3.68 -43.94
C GLN A 469 -41.18 3.56 -43.91
N LEU A 470 -40.69 2.80 -42.91
CA LEU A 470 -39.62 1.79 -42.97
C LEU A 470 -38.19 2.12 -43.47
N SER A 471 -37.24 1.68 -42.62
CA SER A 471 -36.09 0.82 -42.97
C SER A 471 -34.97 1.35 -43.87
N TYR A 472 -33.73 1.26 -43.38
CA TYR A 472 -32.73 0.30 -43.89
C TYR A 472 -31.60 0.14 -42.86
N GLY A 473 -30.86 -0.97 -42.93
CA GLY A 473 -29.72 -1.26 -42.06
C GLY A 473 -28.53 -1.83 -42.83
N LEU A 474 -27.44 -2.08 -42.09
CA LEU A 474 -26.24 -2.88 -42.42
C LEU A 474 -25.66 -2.79 -43.85
N GLY A 475 -24.48 -2.18 -43.93
CA GLY A 475 -23.46 -2.35 -44.97
C GLY A 475 -22.09 -2.18 -44.33
#